data_AF-A0A7C1ST99-F1
#
_entry.id   AF-A0A7C1ST99-F1
#
_cell.length_a   1.000
_cell.length_b   1.000
_cell.length_c   1.000
_cell.angle_alpha   90.00
_cell.angle_beta   90.00
_cell.angle_gamma   90.00
#
_symmetry.space_group_name_H-M   'P 1'
#
loop_
_entity.id
_entity.type
_entity.pdbx_description
1 polymer ?
#
loop_
_entity_poly.entity_id
_entity_poly.type
_entity_poly.pdbx_seq_one_letter_code
_entity_poly.pdbx_strand_id
1 'polypeptide(L)'
;VEESNLDRQYYFFDQIGRLKVNALRENIHKIDPSIKVEAINLKLKSGSMEEPFKEVDVVIEALDNAETKASFIEEILLKLPDKPLIAASGVAGYWRSREDKNFENGQFISLL
;
A
#
# COMPACT_ATOMS: atom_id res chain seq x y z
N VAL A 1 2.33 9.71 13.27
CA VAL A 1 3.25 10.59 12.52
C VAL A 1 4.37 10.89 13.49
N GLU A 2 5.60 10.63 13.07
CA GLU A 2 6.79 10.93 13.84
C GLU A 2 7.55 12.06 13.16
N GLU A 3 8.38 12.79 13.90
CA GLU A 3 9.22 13.87 13.37
C GLU A 3 10.11 13.36 12.22
N SER A 4 10.65 12.16 12.38
CA SER A 4 11.45 11.45 11.37
C SER A 4 10.69 11.13 10.08
N ASN A 5 9.38 11.38 9.98
CA ASN A 5 8.61 11.14 8.75
C ASN A 5 8.48 12.39 7.87
N LEU A 6 8.73 13.59 8.43
CA LEU A 6 8.47 14.87 7.76
C LEU A 6 9.42 15.15 6.57
N ASP A 7 10.55 14.44 6.52
CA ASP A 7 11.58 14.55 5.49
C ASP A 7 11.21 13.89 4.15
N ARG A 8 10.34 12.88 4.17
CA ARG A 8 10.03 12.03 3.00
C ARG A 8 8.57 11.61 2.86
N GLN A 9 7.73 11.87 3.86
CA GLN A 9 6.29 11.59 3.82
C GLN A 9 5.53 12.91 3.90
N TYR A 10 4.38 13.00 3.21
CA TYR A 10 3.59 14.23 3.13
C TYR A 10 2.79 14.49 4.41
N TYR A 11 3.48 14.94 5.45
CA TYR A 11 2.92 15.33 6.76
C TYR A 11 3.50 16.68 7.20
N PHE A 12 2.83 17.32 8.16
CA PHE A 12 3.20 18.62 8.70
C PHE A 12 3.56 18.55 10.19
N PHE A 13 4.28 19.57 10.68
CA PHE A 13 4.80 19.59 12.06
C PHE A 13 3.69 19.53 13.12
N ASP A 14 2.55 20.19 12.88
CA ASP A 14 1.36 20.14 13.73
C ASP A 14 0.67 18.75 13.76
N GLN A 15 1.10 17.84 12.89
CA GLN A 15 0.54 16.49 12.79
C GLN A 15 1.35 15.44 13.56
N ILE A 16 2.49 15.80 14.16
CA ILE A 16 3.29 14.88 14.99
C ILE A 16 2.41 14.28 16.11
N GLY A 17 2.55 12.97 16.35
CA GLY A 17 1.74 12.22 17.32
C GLY A 17 0.37 11.76 16.81
N ARG A 18 -0.12 12.26 15.67
CA ARG A 18 -1.40 11.82 15.09
C ARG A 18 -1.28 10.49 14.35
N LEU A 19 -2.39 9.76 14.22
CA LEU A 19 -2.46 8.59 13.33
C LEU A 19 -2.18 9.00 11.88
N LYS A 20 -1.28 8.29 11.21
CA LYS A 20 -0.86 8.58 9.81
C LYS A 20 -2.06 8.64 8.87
N VAL A 21 -2.98 7.69 8.99
CA VAL A 21 -4.20 7.61 8.15
C VAL A 21 -5.11 8.84 8.29
N ASN A 22 -5.24 9.40 9.50
CA ASN A 22 -6.06 10.58 9.74
C ASN A 22 -5.39 11.86 9.25
N ALA A 23 -4.08 11.98 9.46
CA ALA A 23 -3.28 13.10 8.96
C ALA A 23 -3.27 13.15 7.42
N LEU A 24 -3.08 12.00 6.77
CA LEU A 24 -3.10 11.92 5.31
C LEU A 24 -4.49 12.25 4.74
N ARG A 25 -5.56 11.75 5.36
CA ARG A 25 -6.93 12.13 4.98
C ARG A 25 -7.13 13.63 5.03
N GLU A 26 -6.71 14.28 6.10
CA GLU A 26 -6.80 15.74 6.21
C GLU A 26 -5.99 16.44 5.12
N ASN A 27 -4.78 15.95 4.83
CA ASN A 27 -3.92 16.52 3.79
C ASN A 27 -4.56 16.40 2.39
N ILE A 28 -5.24 15.29 2.09
CA ILE A 28 -5.99 15.12 0.83
C ILE A 28 -7.17 16.10 0.75
N HIS A 29 -7.94 16.27 1.82
CA HIS A 29 -9.07 17.22 1.81
C HIS A 29 -8.63 18.69 1.75
N LYS A 30 -7.42 19.03 2.22
CA LYS A 30 -6.82 20.36 2.00
C LYS A 30 -6.50 20.62 0.54
N ILE A 31 -6.23 19.58 -0.25
CA ILE A 31 -6.00 19.67 -1.70
C ILE A 31 -7.34 19.76 -2.43
N ASP A 32 -8.25 18.82 -2.17
CA ASP A 32 -9.58 18.78 -2.76
C ASP A 32 -10.61 18.19 -1.77
N PRO A 33 -11.51 19.02 -1.21
CA PRO A 33 -12.56 18.56 -0.29
C PRO A 33 -13.61 17.63 -0.92
N SER A 34 -13.68 17.54 -2.26
CA SER A 34 -14.65 16.68 -2.95
C SER A 34 -14.24 15.20 -2.97
N ILE A 35 -12.96 14.90 -2.75
CA ILE A 35 -12.44 13.53 -2.72
C ILE A 35 -12.92 12.83 -1.47
N LYS A 36 -13.60 11.69 -1.66
CA LYS A 36 -14.01 10.82 -0.55
C LYS A 36 -12.83 9.95 -0.12
N VAL A 37 -12.44 10.08 1.15
CA VAL A 37 -11.34 9.30 1.72
C VAL A 37 -11.82 8.55 2.96
N GLU A 38 -11.75 7.23 2.90
CA GLU A 38 -11.92 6.36 4.06
C GLU A 38 -10.54 6.08 4.69
N ALA A 39 -10.35 6.52 5.94
CA ALA A 39 -9.10 6.31 6.67
C ALA A 39 -9.26 5.12 7.63
N ILE A 40 -8.60 4.01 7.29
CA ILE A 40 -8.70 2.77 8.07
C ILE A 40 -7.42 2.59 8.91
N ASN A 41 -7.52 2.77 10.22
CA ASN A 41 -6.43 2.47 11.14
C ASN A 41 -6.42 0.97 11.49
N LEU A 42 -5.91 0.14 10.58
CA LEU A 42 -5.86 -1.31 10.73
C LEU A 42 -4.43 -1.81 10.52
N LYS A 43 -3.98 -2.70 11.42
CA LYS A 43 -2.76 -3.48 11.18
C LYS A 43 -3.12 -4.76 10.45
N LEU A 44 -2.56 -4.95 9.27
CA LEU A 44 -2.74 -6.17 8.48
C LEU A 44 -2.20 -7.39 9.26
N LYS A 45 -2.91 -8.51 9.15
CA LYS A 45 -2.56 -9.78 9.80
C LYS A 45 -2.33 -10.82 8.72
N SER A 46 -1.21 -11.53 8.79
CA SER A 46 -0.89 -12.61 7.85
C SER A 46 -1.99 -13.66 7.81
N GLY A 47 -2.36 -14.09 6.61
CA GLY A 47 -3.45 -15.03 6.40
C GLY A 47 -4.84 -14.40 6.37
N SER A 48 -4.96 -13.08 6.59
CA SER A 48 -6.18 -12.31 6.32
C SER A 48 -5.89 -10.87 5.85
N MET A 49 -4.78 -10.64 5.13
CA MET A 49 -4.37 -9.29 4.70
C MET A 49 -5.25 -8.74 3.57
N GLU A 50 -5.90 -9.62 2.81
CA GLU A 50 -6.79 -9.31 1.70
C GLU A 50 -8.15 -8.76 2.13
N GLU A 51 -8.57 -9.04 3.36
CA GLU A 51 -9.92 -8.74 3.86
C GLU A 51 -10.37 -7.28 3.60
N PRO A 52 -9.54 -6.25 3.84
CA PRO A 52 -9.93 -4.86 3.60
C PRO A 52 -10.05 -4.48 2.11
N PHE A 53 -9.53 -5.32 1.20
CA PHE A 53 -9.36 -4.99 -0.21
C PHE A 53 -10.38 -5.72 -1.11
N LYS A 54 -11.36 -6.43 -0.56
CA LYS A 54 -12.34 -7.22 -1.32
C LYS A 54 -13.25 -6.43 -2.25
N GLU A 55 -13.46 -5.14 -1.98
CA GLU A 55 -14.36 -4.29 -2.77
C GLU A 55 -13.64 -3.16 -3.56
N VAL A 56 -12.31 -3.05 -3.49
CA VAL A 56 -11.56 -2.01 -4.23
C VAL A 56 -11.31 -2.35 -5.70
N ASP A 57 -11.25 -1.37 -6.58
CA ASP A 57 -10.92 -1.64 -8.00
C ASP A 57 -9.44 -1.92 -8.25
N VAL A 58 -8.56 -1.37 -7.40
CA VAL A 58 -7.10 -1.52 -7.49
C VAL A 58 -6.48 -1.53 -6.11
N VAL A 59 -5.47 -2.37 -5.92
CA VAL A 59 -4.66 -2.41 -4.70
C VAL A 59 -3.32 -1.74 -4.99
N ILE A 60 -2.93 -0.78 -4.14
CA ILE A 60 -1.63 -0.13 -4.21
C ILE A 60 -0.84 -0.49 -2.95
N GLU A 61 0.31 -1.12 -3.13
CA GLU A 61 1.23 -1.48 -2.06
C GLU A 61 2.32 -0.40 -1.89
N ALA A 62 2.46 0.06 -0.64
CA ALA A 62 3.44 1.07 -0.23
C ALA A 62 4.02 0.74 1.16
N LEU A 63 4.28 -0.55 1.43
CA LEU A 63 4.88 -1.05 2.66
C LEU A 63 6.41 -0.85 2.63
N ASP A 64 6.97 -0.49 3.77
CA ASP A 64 8.40 -0.21 3.94
C ASP A 64 9.23 -1.47 4.24
N ASN A 65 8.67 -2.42 4.98
CA ASN A 65 9.33 -3.67 5.34
C ASN A 65 9.25 -4.71 4.21
N ALA A 66 10.40 -5.18 3.74
CA ALA A 66 10.50 -6.11 2.62
C ALA A 66 9.81 -7.48 2.85
N GLU A 67 9.84 -8.01 4.06
CA GLU A 67 9.20 -9.29 4.42
C GLU A 67 7.67 -9.16 4.42
N THR A 68 7.16 -8.09 5.04
CA THR A 68 5.71 -7.81 5.07
C THR A 68 5.20 -7.52 3.66
N LYS A 69 5.98 -6.77 2.86
CA LYS A 69 5.70 -6.50 1.45
C LYS A 69 5.57 -7.78 0.63
N ALA A 70 6.56 -8.68 0.71
CA ALA A 70 6.53 -9.93 -0.03
C ALA A 70 5.32 -10.78 0.36
N SER A 71 5.07 -10.93 1.66
CA SER A 71 3.91 -11.67 2.18
C SER A 71 2.59 -11.06 1.73
N PHE A 72 2.47 -9.73 1.74
CA PHE A 72 1.27 -9.02 1.28
C PHE A 72 1.02 -9.25 -0.22
N ILE A 73 2.05 -9.09 -1.05
CA ILE A 73 1.93 -9.29 -2.50
C ILE A 73 1.48 -10.71 -2.81
N GLU A 74 2.11 -11.71 -2.20
CA GLU A 74 1.74 -13.12 -2.37
C GLU A 74 0.28 -13.37 -1.97
N GLU A 75 -0.12 -12.87 -0.80
CA GLU A 75 -1.48 -13.09 -0.28
C GLU A 75 -2.56 -12.42 -1.14
N ILE A 76 -2.34 -11.20 -1.61
CA ILE A 76 -3.27 -10.49 -2.50
C ILE A 76 -3.38 -11.22 -3.85
N LEU A 77 -2.26 -11.60 -4.47
CA LEU A 77 -2.28 -12.30 -5.76
C LEU A 77 -2.96 -13.67 -5.68
N LEU A 78 -2.81 -14.38 -4.57
CA LEU A 78 -3.45 -15.69 -4.37
C LEU A 78 -4.94 -15.60 -4.07
N LYS A 79 -5.36 -14.63 -3.26
CA LYS A 79 -6.74 -14.55 -2.74
C LYS A 79 -7.64 -13.58 -3.48
N LEU A 80 -7.06 -12.61 -4.19
CA LEU A 80 -7.75 -11.62 -5.01
C LEU A 80 -7.15 -11.61 -6.44
N PRO A 81 -7.15 -12.74 -7.17
CA PRO A 81 -6.42 -12.88 -8.43
C PRO A 81 -6.89 -11.91 -9.53
N ASP A 82 -8.16 -11.50 -9.47
CA ASP A 82 -8.76 -10.59 -10.46
C ASP A 82 -8.50 -9.11 -10.15
N LYS A 83 -7.84 -8.79 -9.02
CA LYS A 83 -7.57 -7.40 -8.63
C LYS A 83 -6.21 -6.94 -9.10
N PRO A 84 -6.13 -5.86 -9.89
CA PRO A 84 -4.86 -5.22 -10.21
C PRO A 84 -4.11 -4.83 -8.94
N LEU A 85 -2.86 -5.28 -8.85
CA LEU A 85 -1.94 -4.96 -7.75
C LEU A 85 -0.79 -4.14 -8.30
N ILE A 86 -0.70 -2.90 -7.84
CA ILE A 86 0.42 -2.01 -8.13
C ILE A 86 1.34 -2.04 -6.91
N ALA A 87 2.59 -2.44 -7.10
CA ALA A 87 3.58 -2.47 -6.02
C ALA A 87 4.78 -1.61 -6.39
N ALA A 88 5.29 -0.87 -5.42
CA ALA A 88 6.54 -0.13 -5.59
C ALA A 88 7.71 -1.13 -5.58
N SER A 89 8.49 -1.21 -6.66
CA SER A 89 9.73 -2.00 -6.64
C SER A 89 10.82 -1.19 -5.95
N GLY A 90 11.03 -1.43 -4.65
CA GLY A 90 12.27 -1.01 -4.03
C GLY A 90 13.45 -1.62 -4.80
N VAL A 91 14.58 -0.91 -4.88
CA VAL A 91 15.81 -1.32 -5.59
C VAL A 91 16.27 -2.77 -5.28
N ALA A 92 15.83 -3.35 -4.16
CA ALA A 92 16.10 -4.73 -3.74
C ALA A 92 15.14 -5.81 -4.29
N GLY A 93 14.00 -5.44 -4.90
CA GLY A 93 12.96 -6.38 -5.37
C GLY A 93 13.08 -6.78 -6.85
N TYR A 94 13.93 -6.09 -7.62
CA TYR A 94 14.05 -6.26 -9.07
C TYR A 94 14.48 -7.68 -9.51
N TRP A 95 15.10 -8.46 -8.61
CA TRP A 95 15.71 -9.74 -8.99
C TRP A 95 14.77 -10.95 -8.89
N ARG A 96 13.78 -10.95 -8.01
CA ARG A 96 12.99 -12.16 -7.71
C ARG A 96 11.74 -12.36 -8.57
N SER A 97 11.24 -11.31 -9.23
CA SER A 97 10.00 -11.38 -10.01
C SER A 97 10.19 -11.90 -11.44
N ARG A 98 11.43 -12.09 -11.91
CA ARG A 98 11.71 -12.58 -13.27
C ARG A 98 11.94 -14.08 -13.37
N GLU A 99 12.25 -14.76 -12.27
CA GLU A 99 12.65 -16.17 -12.36
C GLU A 99 11.51 -17.17 -12.31
N ASP A 100 10.29 -16.81 -11.90
CA ASP A 100 9.20 -17.79 -11.93
C ASP A 100 7.81 -17.17 -12.15
N LYS A 101 7.18 -17.70 -13.20
CA LYS A 101 5.75 -17.70 -13.57
C LYS A 101 5.28 -16.59 -14.51
N ASN A 102 4.97 -17.02 -15.73
CA ASN A 102 3.95 -16.44 -16.58
C ASN A 102 2.62 -16.37 -15.79
N PHE A 103 2.34 -15.23 -15.18
CA PHE A 103 1.04 -14.96 -14.56
C PHE A 103 0.08 -14.49 -15.65
N GLU A 104 -0.61 -15.44 -16.28
CA GLU A 104 -1.51 -15.15 -17.41
C GLU A 104 -2.83 -14.45 -17.02
N ASN A 105 -3.15 -14.25 -15.73
CA ASN A 105 -4.45 -13.71 -15.31
C ASN A 105 -4.42 -12.65 -14.17
N GLY A 106 -3.26 -12.12 -13.78
CA GLY A 106 -3.18 -11.09 -12.73
C GLY A 106 -2.37 -9.88 -13.18
N GLN A 107 -3.00 -8.69 -13.20
CA GLN A 107 -2.32 -7.44 -13.57
C GLN A 107 -1.43 -6.96 -12.41
N PHE A 108 -0.24 -7.54 -12.26
CA PHE A 108 0.80 -7.00 -11.39
C PHE A 108 1.60 -5.91 -12.13
N ILE A 109 1.58 -4.69 -11.61
CA ILE A 109 2.32 -3.56 -12.20
C ILE A 109 3.37 -3.10 -11.18
N SER A 110 4.64 -3.29 -11.55
CA SER A 110 5.77 -2.79 -10.79
C SER A 110 6.09 -1.35 -11.21
N LEU A 111 5.98 -0.40 -10.29
CA LEU A 111 6.48 0.97 -10.49
C LEU A 111 7.91 1.09 -9.94
N LEU A 112 8.82 1.65 -10.74
CA LEU A 112 10.24 1.91 -10.40
C LEU A 112 10.38 3.16 -9.54
#